data_AF-A0A2Z2Q346-F1
#
_entry.id   AF-A0A2Z2Q346-F1
#
_cell.length_a   1.000
_cell.length_b   1.000
_cell.length_c   1.000
_cell.angle_alpha   90.00
_cell.angle_beta   90.00
_cell.angle_gamma   90.00
#
_symmetry.space_group_name_H-M   'P 1'
#
loop_
_entity.id
_entity.type
_entity.pdbx_description
1 polymer ?
#
loop_
_entity_poly.entity_id
_entity_poly.type
_entity_poly.pdbx_seq_one_letter_code
_entity_poly.pdbx_strand_id
1 'polypeptide(L)'
;MNPDATFILDGRDDEAHLIVAWLSYRSAYFGKVALLFYTFKYIDVDHFVQLVESADPEPRWRQTVLLMPMLFPMEMVRIARDLGHSHPTVDEIYGAAKYWIDSVLAQDICIFAVQTMLSYVSEDTLEDAATEDERLAYRASEASTRLAYYVKFDRDIKEARPNLKLSTGTRSYDFSAVTQGKRLQFHNEFFTGREEAWDTDLRHYIRCRQGTPGIPLLHDLPDLVISDRSEDDMALLAWKSAGVKRRVDVQAPHLDIYDSEEE
;
A
#
# COMPACT_ATOMS: atom_id res chain seq x y z
N MET A 1 13.26 -10.13 -21.05
CA MET A 1 13.07 -9.03 -20.09
C MET A 1 14.05 -7.93 -20.41
N ASN A 2 13.64 -6.67 -20.29
CA ASN A 2 14.56 -5.54 -20.37
C ASN A 2 15.61 -5.72 -19.25
N PRO A 3 16.91 -5.87 -19.57
CA PRO A 3 17.95 -6.13 -18.57
C PRO A 3 18.15 -4.96 -17.60
N ASP A 4 17.66 -3.77 -17.95
CA ASP A 4 17.79 -2.53 -17.18
C ASP A 4 16.53 -2.19 -16.36
N ALA A 5 15.49 -3.03 -16.42
CA ALA A 5 14.25 -2.83 -15.66
C ALA A 5 14.29 -3.59 -14.34
N THR A 6 14.04 -2.87 -13.24
CA THR A 6 13.67 -3.46 -11.96
C THR A 6 12.15 -3.62 -11.89
N PHE A 7 11.68 -4.81 -11.58
CA PHE A 7 10.26 -5.11 -11.42
C PHE A 7 9.93 -5.20 -9.94
N ILE A 8 8.79 -4.61 -9.56
CA ILE A 8 8.20 -4.80 -8.25
C ILE A 8 7.19 -5.93 -8.40
N LEU A 9 7.49 -7.06 -7.76
CA LEU A 9 6.59 -8.19 -7.69
C LEU A 9 5.66 -7.97 -6.50
N ASP A 10 4.36 -7.86 -6.78
CA ASP A 10 3.33 -7.79 -5.75
C ASP A 10 2.95 -9.21 -5.33
N GLY A 11 3.34 -9.62 -4.12
CA GLY A 11 3.05 -10.94 -3.58
C GLY A 11 1.73 -10.95 -2.80
N ARG A 12 0.97 -12.04 -2.88
CA ARG A 12 -0.14 -12.26 -1.96
C ARG A 12 0.35 -12.28 -0.51
N ASP A 13 -0.52 -11.86 0.40
CA ASP A 13 -0.22 -11.63 1.81
C ASP A 13 0.31 -12.90 2.52
N ASP A 14 -0.11 -14.09 2.09
CA ASP A 14 0.34 -15.38 2.60
C ASP A 14 1.43 -16.08 1.77
N GLU A 15 1.84 -15.53 0.62
CA GLU A 15 2.80 -16.17 -0.28
C GLU A 15 4.19 -15.54 -0.23
N ALA A 16 4.36 -14.37 0.38
CA ALA A 16 5.61 -13.62 0.30
C ALA A 16 6.84 -14.44 0.73
N HIS A 17 6.75 -15.20 1.82
CA HIS A 17 7.86 -16.04 2.29
C HIS A 17 8.22 -17.16 1.31
N LEU A 18 7.23 -17.75 0.62
CA LEU A 18 7.44 -18.75 -0.44
C LEU A 18 8.08 -18.12 -1.68
N ILE A 19 7.65 -16.90 -2.04
CA ILE A 19 8.21 -16.16 -3.17
C ILE A 19 9.66 -15.78 -2.89
N VAL A 20 10.02 -15.38 -1.66
CA VAL A 20 11.41 -15.14 -1.28
C VAL A 20 12.25 -16.40 -1.43
N ALA A 21 11.82 -17.53 -0.88
CA ALA A 21 12.52 -18.79 -1.03
C ALA A 21 12.70 -19.15 -2.51
N TRP A 22 11.67 -19.00 -3.33
CA TRP A 22 11.74 -19.25 -4.76
C TRP A 22 12.69 -18.29 -5.50
N LEU A 23 12.63 -16.98 -5.21
CA LEU A 23 13.52 -15.98 -5.82
C LEU A 23 14.98 -16.20 -5.44
N SER A 24 15.26 -16.67 -4.23
CA SER A 24 16.62 -16.86 -3.70
C SER A 24 17.46 -17.85 -4.52
N TYR A 25 16.85 -18.83 -5.20
CA TYR A 25 17.55 -19.76 -6.09
C TYR A 25 17.81 -19.20 -7.50
N ARG A 26 17.31 -18.01 -7.82
CA ARG A 26 17.24 -17.48 -9.19
C ARG A 26 18.12 -16.26 -9.36
N SER A 27 19.43 -16.51 -9.50
CA SER A 27 20.45 -15.47 -9.68
C SER A 27 20.17 -14.48 -10.83
N ALA A 28 19.42 -14.90 -11.84
CA ALA A 28 18.99 -14.03 -12.93
C ALA A 28 18.12 -12.83 -12.47
N TYR A 29 17.49 -12.93 -11.29
CA TYR A 29 16.60 -11.92 -10.70
C TYR A 29 17.26 -11.07 -9.60
N PHE A 30 18.47 -11.41 -9.17
CA PHE A 30 19.16 -10.66 -8.12
C PHE A 30 19.38 -9.21 -8.54
N GLY A 31 18.94 -8.27 -7.70
CA GLY A 31 18.99 -6.84 -7.97
C GLY A 31 17.99 -6.33 -9.03
N LYS A 32 17.21 -7.22 -9.66
CA LYS A 32 16.24 -6.89 -10.72
C LYS A 32 14.78 -7.08 -10.30
N VAL A 33 14.54 -7.85 -9.26
CA VAL A 33 13.20 -8.06 -8.71
C VAL A 33 13.19 -7.64 -7.26
N ALA A 34 12.23 -6.79 -6.93
CA ALA A 34 11.90 -6.33 -5.60
C ALA A 34 10.55 -6.94 -5.21
N LEU A 35 10.50 -7.73 -4.14
CA LEU A 35 9.23 -8.25 -3.62
C LEU A 35 8.59 -7.22 -2.71
N LEU A 36 7.45 -6.69 -3.13
CA LEU A 36 6.49 -6.03 -2.25
C LEU A 36 5.75 -7.10 -1.45
N PHE A 37 5.69 -6.96 -0.13
CA PHE A 37 4.90 -7.88 0.69
C PHE A 37 4.09 -7.16 1.77
N TYR A 38 2.85 -7.60 1.91
CA TYR A 38 1.93 -7.12 2.92
C TYR A 38 2.22 -7.73 4.29
N THR A 39 2.12 -6.92 5.34
CA THR A 39 2.45 -7.37 6.70
C THR A 39 1.32 -8.12 7.41
N PHE A 40 0.14 -8.24 6.79
CA PHE A 40 -1.09 -8.80 7.39
C PHE A 40 -0.93 -10.18 8.04
N LYS A 41 -0.08 -11.04 7.48
CA LYS A 41 0.14 -12.42 7.96
C LYS A 41 1.37 -12.57 8.86
N TYR A 42 2.13 -11.50 9.05
CA TYR A 42 3.39 -11.52 9.77
C TYR A 42 3.26 -10.71 11.06
N ILE A 43 3.31 -11.39 12.21
CA ILE A 43 3.25 -10.77 13.54
C ILE A 43 4.33 -9.68 13.65
N ASP A 44 5.54 -10.05 13.27
CA ASP A 44 6.72 -9.22 13.18
C ASP A 44 7.63 -9.76 12.05
N VAL A 45 8.79 -9.16 11.87
CA VAL A 45 9.75 -9.66 10.87
C VAL A 45 10.37 -11.00 11.25
N ASP A 46 10.49 -11.33 12.54
CA ASP A 46 11.10 -12.60 12.96
C ASP A 46 10.20 -13.77 12.52
N HIS A 47 8.89 -13.60 12.65
CA HIS A 47 7.91 -14.52 12.11
C HIS A 47 8.04 -14.66 10.58
N PHE A 48 8.19 -13.55 9.85
CA PHE A 48 8.43 -13.60 8.40
C PHE A 48 9.71 -14.37 8.06
N VAL A 49 10.83 -14.09 8.74
CA VAL A 49 12.12 -14.76 8.54
C VAL A 49 12.00 -16.26 8.84
N GLN A 50 11.34 -16.66 9.93
CA GLN A 50 11.10 -18.06 10.26
C GLN A 50 10.30 -18.78 9.18
N LEU A 51 9.28 -18.13 8.62
CA LEU A 51 8.48 -18.69 7.53
C LEU A 51 9.29 -18.82 6.24
N VAL A 52 10.17 -17.85 5.94
CA VAL A 52 11.10 -17.95 4.79
C VAL A 52 12.05 -19.13 4.99
N GLU A 53 12.66 -19.29 6.16
CA GLU A 53 13.57 -20.41 6.46
C GLU A 53 12.87 -21.77 6.42
N SER A 54 11.63 -21.82 6.88
CA SER A 54 10.80 -23.04 6.80
C SER A 54 10.45 -23.42 5.36
N ALA A 55 10.51 -22.47 4.43
CA ALA A 55 10.30 -22.68 3.00
C ALA A 55 11.58 -23.10 2.24
N ASP A 56 12.66 -23.45 2.96
CA ASP A 56 13.94 -23.94 2.42
C ASP A 56 14.58 -23.00 1.36
N PRO A 57 14.94 -21.76 1.76
CA PRO A 57 15.51 -20.77 0.86
C PRO A 57 17.01 -21.06 0.62
N GLU A 58 17.58 -20.48 -0.43
CA GLU A 58 19.03 -20.47 -0.61
C GLU A 58 19.69 -19.76 0.59
N PRO A 59 20.81 -20.28 1.16
CA PRO A 59 21.38 -19.75 2.41
C PRO A 59 21.68 -18.25 2.44
N ARG A 60 21.89 -17.61 1.28
CA ARG A 60 22.19 -16.18 1.12
C ARG A 60 20.99 -15.38 0.63
N TRP A 61 19.76 -15.90 0.75
CA TRP A 61 18.52 -15.20 0.36
C TRP A 61 18.46 -13.79 0.95
N ARG A 62 18.90 -13.67 2.20
CA ARG A 62 18.96 -12.44 2.98
C ARG A 62 19.73 -11.30 2.30
N GLN A 63 20.76 -11.63 1.51
CA GLN A 63 21.58 -10.66 0.79
C GLN A 63 21.25 -10.55 -0.71
N THR A 64 20.37 -11.42 -1.24
CA THR A 64 20.15 -11.56 -2.68
C THR A 64 18.74 -11.20 -3.13
N VAL A 65 17.75 -11.31 -2.24
CA VAL A 65 16.35 -10.98 -2.51
C VAL A 65 16.05 -9.58 -1.96
N LEU A 66 15.68 -8.65 -2.85
CA LEU A 66 15.25 -7.31 -2.46
C LEU A 66 13.81 -7.34 -1.94
N LEU A 67 13.58 -6.73 -0.78
CA LEU A 67 12.29 -6.71 -0.10
C LEU A 67 11.80 -5.27 0.12
N MET A 68 10.47 -5.12 0.08
CA MET A 68 9.75 -3.90 0.42
C MET A 68 8.51 -4.25 1.24
N PRO A 69 8.55 -4.14 2.57
CA PRO A 69 7.35 -4.30 3.37
C PRO A 69 6.35 -3.16 3.10
N MET A 70 5.06 -3.50 3.10
CA MET A 70 3.96 -2.55 3.00
C MET A 70 3.10 -2.54 4.25
N LEU A 71 3.06 -1.40 4.94
CA LEU A 71 2.16 -1.17 6.06
C LEU A 71 1.02 -0.25 5.62
N PHE A 72 -0.19 -0.78 5.58
CA PHE A 72 -1.39 0.04 5.40
C PHE A 72 -1.73 0.81 6.68
N PRO A 73 -2.34 2.00 6.60
CA PRO A 73 -2.76 2.75 7.79
C PRO A 73 -3.59 1.92 8.77
N MET A 74 -4.64 1.23 8.28
CA MET A 74 -5.49 0.40 9.15
C MET A 74 -4.80 -0.84 9.68
N GLU A 75 -3.72 -1.29 9.03
CA GLU A 75 -2.89 -2.37 9.54
C GLU A 75 -2.07 -1.93 10.75
N MET A 76 -1.59 -0.68 10.77
CA MET A 76 -0.91 -0.11 11.94
C MET A 76 -1.83 -0.09 13.17
N VAL A 77 -3.13 0.15 12.96
CA VAL A 77 -4.15 0.06 14.03
C VAL A 77 -4.26 -1.36 14.57
N ARG A 78 -4.26 -2.37 13.69
CA ARG A 78 -4.25 -3.78 14.10
C ARG A 78 -3.02 -4.09 14.95
N ILE A 79 -1.83 -3.70 14.51
CA ILE A 79 -0.58 -3.91 15.25
C ILE A 79 -0.65 -3.21 16.62
N ALA A 80 -1.15 -1.97 16.70
CA ALA A 80 -1.31 -1.27 17.97
C ALA A 80 -2.27 -2.02 18.93
N ARG A 81 -3.37 -2.57 18.41
CA ARG A 81 -4.29 -3.40 19.20
C ARG A 81 -3.65 -4.69 19.68
N ASP A 82 -2.85 -5.35 18.83
CA ASP A 82 -2.11 -6.57 19.18
C ASP A 82 -1.07 -6.29 20.28
N LEU A 83 -0.54 -5.05 20.35
CA LEU A 83 0.31 -4.57 21.43
C LEU A 83 -0.44 -4.10 22.68
N GLY A 84 -1.77 -4.22 22.71
CA GLY A 84 -2.62 -3.95 23.87
C GLY A 84 -3.37 -2.61 23.86
N HIS A 85 -3.27 -1.81 22.79
CA HIS A 85 -3.95 -0.52 22.68
C HIS A 85 -5.35 -0.69 22.10
N SER A 86 -6.37 -0.86 22.96
CA SER A 86 -7.76 -1.09 22.54
C SER A 86 -8.36 0.05 21.69
N HIS A 87 -8.07 1.30 22.06
CA HIS A 87 -8.53 2.52 21.38
C HIS A 87 -7.32 3.39 21.06
N PRO A 88 -6.53 2.99 20.06
CA PRO A 88 -5.19 3.55 19.89
C PRO A 88 -5.26 5.00 19.38
N THR A 89 -4.46 5.85 20.01
CA THR A 89 -4.18 7.22 19.61
C THR A 89 -3.21 7.26 18.42
N VAL A 90 -3.05 8.42 17.78
CA VAL A 90 -2.06 8.60 16.70
C VAL A 90 -0.66 8.16 17.13
N ASP A 91 -0.24 8.52 18.36
CA ASP A 91 1.08 8.17 18.90
C ASP A 91 1.25 6.66 19.06
N GLU A 92 0.23 5.95 19.54
CA GLU A 92 0.26 4.51 19.73
C GLU A 92 0.26 3.76 18.39
N ILE A 93 -0.54 4.23 17.41
CA ILE A 93 -0.55 3.67 16.05
C ILE A 93 0.82 3.88 15.38
N TYR A 94 1.38 5.10 15.48
CA TYR A 94 2.71 5.40 14.96
C TYR A 94 3.79 4.56 15.66
N GLY A 95 3.74 4.46 16.99
CA GLY A 95 4.69 3.67 17.78
C GLY A 95 4.68 2.19 17.40
N ALA A 96 3.50 1.62 17.20
CA ALA A 96 3.33 0.24 16.73
C ALA A 96 3.92 0.03 15.33
N ALA A 97 3.65 0.94 14.39
CA ALA A 97 4.20 0.86 13.04
C ALA A 97 5.72 1.04 13.03
N LYS A 98 6.24 1.97 13.84
CA LYS A 98 7.66 2.20 14.02
C LYS A 98 8.34 0.95 14.57
N TYR A 99 7.78 0.34 15.62
CA TYR A 99 8.30 -0.92 16.19
C TYR A 99 8.42 -2.01 15.12
N TRP A 100 7.41 -2.17 14.28
CA TRP A 100 7.42 -3.17 13.21
C TRP A 100 8.52 -2.86 12.18
N ILE A 101 8.66 -1.61 11.74
CA ILE A 101 9.74 -1.20 10.82
C ILE A 101 11.12 -1.33 11.45
N ASP A 102 11.29 -0.96 12.72
CA ASP A 102 12.55 -1.13 13.45
C ASP A 102 12.96 -2.60 13.50
N SER A 103 11.99 -3.50 13.75
CA SER A 103 12.24 -4.94 13.73
C SER A 103 12.80 -5.38 12.38
N VAL A 104 12.17 -4.93 11.28
CA VAL A 104 12.63 -5.22 9.91
C VAL A 104 14.04 -4.70 9.67
N LEU A 105 14.31 -3.45 10.05
CA LEU A 105 15.59 -2.81 9.80
C LEU A 105 16.72 -3.39 10.67
N ALA A 106 16.40 -4.02 11.80
CA ALA A 106 17.35 -4.73 12.65
C ALA A 106 17.81 -6.07 12.05
N GLN A 107 17.04 -6.65 11.12
CA GLN A 107 17.41 -7.88 10.44
C GLN A 107 18.52 -7.65 9.41
N ASP A 108 19.37 -8.64 9.21
CA ASP A 108 20.33 -8.67 8.10
C ASP A 108 19.63 -9.14 6.81
N ILE A 109 18.54 -8.47 6.39
CA ILE A 109 17.82 -8.77 5.14
C ILE A 109 17.87 -7.55 4.22
N CYS A 110 17.80 -7.80 2.90
CA CYS A 110 17.95 -6.75 1.90
C CYS A 110 16.65 -5.95 1.70
N ILE A 111 16.39 -5.01 2.61
CA ILE A 111 15.29 -4.04 2.46
C ILE A 111 15.75 -2.87 1.60
N PHE A 112 15.10 -2.65 0.46
CA PHE A 112 15.42 -1.52 -0.41
C PHE A 112 14.45 -0.34 -0.22
N ALA A 113 13.21 -0.60 0.19
CA ALA A 113 12.19 0.41 0.41
C ALA A 113 11.21 -0.02 1.50
N VAL A 114 10.50 0.95 2.09
CA VAL A 114 9.28 0.70 2.88
C VAL A 114 8.13 1.37 2.15
N GLN A 115 7.00 0.69 2.00
CA GLN A 115 5.79 1.25 1.42
C GLN A 115 4.73 1.54 2.49
N THR A 116 4.09 2.70 2.38
CA THR A 116 2.89 3.05 3.14
C THR A 116 1.95 3.89 2.28
N MET A 117 0.67 3.94 2.61
CA MET A 117 -0.31 4.79 1.90
C MET A 117 -0.39 6.16 2.55
N LEU A 118 -0.33 7.21 1.75
CA LEU A 118 -0.33 8.59 2.23
C LEU A 118 -1.60 9.32 1.83
N SER A 119 -2.25 9.99 2.78
CA SER A 119 -3.44 10.83 2.54
C SER A 119 -3.29 12.24 3.11
N TYR A 120 -2.44 12.43 4.14
CA TYR A 120 -2.22 13.72 4.81
C TYR A 120 -3.49 14.34 5.42
N VAL A 121 -4.49 13.51 5.72
CA VAL A 121 -5.61 13.93 6.56
C VAL A 121 -5.24 13.72 8.03
N SER A 122 -5.78 14.58 8.88
CA SER A 122 -5.60 14.58 10.33
C SER A 122 -6.96 14.72 11.00
N GLU A 123 -7.13 14.13 12.19
CA GLU A 123 -8.36 14.24 12.97
C GLU A 123 -8.80 15.69 13.19
N ASP A 124 -7.86 16.65 13.19
CA ASP A 124 -8.15 18.09 13.30
C ASP A 124 -9.07 18.62 12.19
N THR A 125 -9.22 17.87 11.10
CA THR A 125 -10.09 18.21 9.97
C THR A 125 -11.48 17.56 10.06
N LEU A 126 -11.75 16.75 11.09
CA LEU A 126 -13.03 16.11 11.31
C LEU A 126 -14.00 17.00 12.08
N GLU A 127 -15.28 16.90 11.74
CA GLU A 127 -16.36 17.50 12.50
C GLU A 127 -16.59 16.76 13.84
N ASP A 128 -17.17 17.43 14.84
CA ASP A 128 -17.47 16.83 16.15
C ASP A 128 -18.39 15.60 16.05
N ALA A 129 -19.24 15.54 15.02
CA ALA A 129 -20.16 14.44 14.78
C ALA A 129 -19.51 13.18 14.18
N ALA A 130 -18.22 13.21 13.83
CA ALA A 130 -17.53 12.05 13.27
C ALA A 130 -17.57 10.86 14.23
N THR A 131 -17.90 9.70 13.67
CA THR A 131 -17.91 8.41 14.35
C THR A 131 -16.52 7.98 14.78
N GLU A 132 -16.42 7.05 15.74
CA GLU A 132 -15.11 6.55 16.17
C GLU A 132 -14.36 5.80 15.05
N ASP A 133 -15.08 5.15 14.13
CA ASP A 133 -14.45 4.47 12.98
C ASP A 133 -13.84 5.47 11.99
N GLU A 134 -14.51 6.60 11.74
CA GLU A 134 -13.97 7.69 10.92
C GLU A 134 -12.74 8.33 11.58
N ARG A 135 -12.86 8.62 12.88
CA ARG A 135 -11.77 9.13 13.72
C ARG A 135 -10.54 8.23 13.67
N LEU A 136 -10.75 6.93 13.88
CA LEU A 136 -9.69 5.93 13.84
C LEU A 136 -9.01 5.85 12.46
N ALA A 137 -9.76 5.93 11.36
CA ALA A 137 -9.19 5.96 10.02
C ALA A 137 -8.33 7.21 9.78
N TYR A 138 -8.72 8.35 10.33
CA TYR A 138 -7.93 9.59 10.29
C TYR A 138 -6.68 9.51 11.15
N ARG A 139 -6.76 8.97 12.38
CA ARG A 139 -5.58 8.72 13.22
C ARG A 139 -4.58 7.81 12.53
N ALA A 140 -5.08 6.76 11.88
CA ALA A 140 -4.26 5.84 11.09
C ALA A 140 -3.57 6.53 9.92
N SER A 141 -4.30 7.36 9.16
CA SER A 141 -3.74 8.19 8.10
C SER A 141 -2.62 9.10 8.62
N GLU A 142 -2.85 9.79 9.73
CA GLU A 142 -1.85 10.69 10.32
C GLU A 142 -0.60 9.93 10.79
N ALA A 143 -0.79 8.78 11.46
CA ALA A 143 0.31 7.91 11.88
C ALA A 143 1.13 7.39 10.69
N SER A 144 0.48 7.08 9.57
CA SER A 144 1.15 6.65 8.35
C SER A 144 2.04 7.74 7.75
N THR A 145 1.59 9.00 7.79
CA THR A 145 2.40 10.16 7.40
C THR A 145 3.61 10.30 8.32
N ARG A 146 3.43 10.17 9.64
CA ARG A 146 4.55 10.22 10.60
C ARG A 146 5.57 9.11 10.37
N LEU A 147 5.10 7.90 10.07
CA LEU A 147 5.98 6.78 9.70
C LEU A 147 6.79 7.09 8.43
N ALA A 148 6.17 7.71 7.43
CA ALA A 148 6.87 8.12 6.22
C ALA A 148 7.99 9.15 6.50
N TYR A 149 7.72 10.17 7.34
CA TYR A 149 8.77 11.10 7.77
C TYR A 149 9.90 10.38 8.53
N TYR A 150 9.56 9.44 9.40
CA TYR A 150 10.53 8.61 10.12
C TYR A 150 11.43 7.84 9.14
N VAL A 151 10.86 7.07 8.22
CA VAL A 151 11.61 6.30 7.22
C VAL A 151 12.45 7.21 6.32
N LYS A 152 11.94 8.39 5.94
CA LYS A 152 12.60 9.28 4.97
C LYS A 152 13.73 10.09 5.59
N PHE A 153 13.53 10.63 6.79
CA PHE A 153 14.35 11.71 7.34
C PHE A 153 14.99 11.40 8.69
N ASP A 154 14.62 10.31 9.37
CA ASP A 154 15.28 9.95 10.64
C ASP A 154 16.78 9.71 10.42
N ARG A 155 17.61 10.43 11.19
CA ARG A 155 19.06 10.44 10.99
C ARG A 155 19.65 9.05 11.20
N ASP A 156 19.23 8.35 12.24
CA ASP A 156 19.81 7.07 12.61
C ASP A 156 19.42 5.99 11.58
N ILE A 157 18.19 6.05 11.02
CA ILE A 157 17.83 5.24 9.85
C ILE A 157 18.69 5.58 8.64
N LYS A 158 18.86 6.85 8.29
CA LYS A 158 19.63 7.23 7.09
C LYS A 158 21.11 6.88 7.23
N GLU A 159 21.67 6.94 8.44
CA GLU A 159 23.04 6.48 8.73
C GLU A 159 23.17 4.96 8.61
N ALA A 160 22.23 4.19 9.15
CA ALA A 160 22.26 2.72 9.10
C ALA A 160 21.90 2.15 7.72
N ARG A 161 20.98 2.81 7.00
CA ARG A 161 20.38 2.36 5.74
C ARG A 161 20.28 3.53 4.74
N PRO A 162 21.41 4.07 4.25
CA PRO A 162 21.44 5.28 3.41
C PRO A 162 20.69 5.15 2.08
N ASN A 163 20.53 3.92 1.59
CA ASN A 163 19.83 3.64 0.35
C ASN A 163 18.34 3.30 0.54
N LEU A 164 17.85 3.22 1.78
CA LEU A 164 16.46 2.91 2.07
C LEU A 164 15.53 3.98 1.49
N LYS A 165 14.66 3.55 0.60
CA LYS A 165 13.66 4.39 -0.07
C LYS A 165 12.33 4.38 0.68
N LEU A 166 11.58 5.46 0.54
CA LEU A 166 10.17 5.50 0.88
C LEU A 166 9.34 5.34 -0.40
N SER A 167 8.42 4.38 -0.40
CA SER A 167 7.44 4.20 -1.46
C SER A 167 6.03 4.53 -0.98
N THR A 168 5.20 5.00 -1.90
CA THR A 168 3.74 5.07 -1.70
C THR A 168 3.01 4.49 -2.90
N GLY A 169 1.87 3.86 -2.63
CA GLY A 169 0.88 3.55 -3.66
C GLY A 169 0.08 4.79 -4.05
N THR A 170 -0.42 4.83 -5.28
CA THR A 170 -1.43 5.76 -5.78
C THR A 170 -2.43 4.99 -6.64
N ARG A 171 -3.68 5.50 -6.75
CA ARG A 171 -4.78 4.85 -7.50
C ARG A 171 -5.14 3.47 -6.94
N SER A 172 -5.62 3.45 -5.71
CA SER A 172 -6.03 2.26 -4.96
C SER A 172 -7.25 1.56 -5.57
N TYR A 173 -7.09 0.92 -6.72
CA TYR A 173 -8.17 0.20 -7.42
C TYR A 173 -9.43 1.03 -7.64
N ASP A 174 -9.30 2.35 -7.62
CA ASP A 174 -10.40 3.30 -7.62
C ASP A 174 -10.84 3.59 -9.06
N PHE A 175 -12.15 3.65 -9.27
CA PHE A 175 -12.71 3.92 -10.57
C PHE A 175 -14.12 4.53 -10.48
N SER A 176 -14.62 5.11 -11.58
CA SER A 176 -16.00 5.62 -11.63
C SER A 176 -16.79 5.01 -12.78
N ALA A 177 -18.08 4.80 -12.56
CA ALA A 177 -19.01 4.32 -13.59
C ALA A 177 -20.33 5.09 -13.52
N VAL A 178 -20.97 5.31 -14.66
CA VAL A 178 -22.29 5.92 -14.76
C VAL A 178 -23.30 4.79 -14.83
N THR A 179 -24.18 4.76 -13.84
CA THR A 179 -25.33 3.87 -13.80
C THR A 179 -26.58 4.72 -13.67
N GLN A 180 -27.59 4.45 -14.50
CA GLN A 180 -28.85 5.19 -14.51
C GLN A 180 -28.69 6.72 -14.60
N GLY A 181 -27.70 7.20 -15.37
CA GLY A 181 -27.44 8.63 -15.55
C GLY A 181 -26.73 9.32 -14.38
N LYS A 182 -26.30 8.59 -13.34
CA LYS A 182 -25.52 9.11 -12.21
C LYS A 182 -24.11 8.51 -12.21
N ARG A 183 -23.10 9.36 -12.04
CA ARG A 183 -21.72 8.91 -11.80
C ARG A 183 -21.61 8.39 -10.36
N LEU A 184 -21.19 7.15 -10.22
CA LEU A 184 -20.82 6.50 -8.96
C LEU A 184 -19.32 6.20 -8.95
N GLN A 185 -18.73 6.16 -7.75
CA GLN A 185 -17.33 5.85 -7.53
C GLN A 185 -17.20 4.54 -6.78
N PHE A 186 -16.20 3.75 -7.14
CA PHE A 186 -15.97 2.41 -6.65
C PHE A 186 -14.49 2.16 -6.41
N HIS A 187 -14.18 1.18 -5.59
CA HIS A 187 -12.85 0.60 -5.44
C HIS A 187 -12.93 -0.92 -5.53
N ASN A 188 -11.82 -1.63 -5.77
CA ASN A 188 -11.80 -3.07 -5.54
C ASN A 188 -11.50 -3.36 -4.08
N GLU A 189 -12.22 -4.30 -3.49
CA GLU A 189 -11.90 -4.87 -2.17
C GLU A 189 -10.59 -5.66 -2.28
N PHE A 190 -9.64 -5.38 -1.39
CA PHE A 190 -8.29 -5.94 -1.44
C PHE A 190 -8.25 -7.47 -1.42
N PHE A 191 -9.13 -8.12 -0.65
CA PHE A 191 -9.11 -9.59 -0.49
C PHE A 191 -9.91 -10.34 -1.55
N THR A 192 -11.00 -9.78 -2.06
CA THR A 192 -11.86 -10.48 -3.03
C THR A 192 -11.68 -10.00 -4.46
N GLY A 193 -11.03 -8.85 -4.67
CA GLY A 193 -10.92 -8.18 -5.96
C GLY A 193 -12.27 -7.70 -6.51
N ARG A 194 -13.34 -7.75 -5.73
CA ARG A 194 -14.69 -7.32 -6.14
C ARG A 194 -14.84 -5.82 -6.02
N GLU A 195 -15.69 -5.27 -6.87
CA GLU A 195 -16.05 -3.87 -6.76
C GLU A 195 -16.92 -3.57 -5.53
N GLU A 196 -16.58 -2.50 -4.83
CA GLU A 196 -17.36 -1.92 -3.74
C GLU A 196 -17.54 -0.43 -4.00
N ALA A 197 -18.72 0.11 -3.65
CA ALA A 197 -18.95 1.54 -3.73
C ALA A 197 -18.03 2.27 -2.74
N TRP A 198 -17.55 3.45 -3.10
CA TRP A 198 -16.81 4.30 -2.18
C TRP A 198 -17.61 4.57 -0.90
N ASP A 199 -16.88 4.71 0.20
CA ASP A 199 -17.41 5.17 1.47
C ASP A 199 -18.19 6.48 1.25
N THR A 200 -19.44 6.55 1.72
CA THR A 200 -20.25 7.77 1.64
C THR A 200 -20.05 8.71 2.82
N ASP A 201 -19.23 8.29 3.79
CA ASP A 201 -18.90 9.01 5.01
C ASP A 201 -17.57 9.77 4.87
N LEU A 202 -17.03 10.34 5.95
CA LEU A 202 -15.83 11.20 5.88
C LEU A 202 -14.58 10.46 5.37
N ARG A 203 -14.55 9.12 5.35
CA ARG A 203 -13.41 8.33 4.84
C ARG A 203 -13.19 8.49 3.34
N HIS A 204 -14.17 8.98 2.58
CA HIS A 204 -13.97 9.29 1.16
C HIS A 204 -12.85 10.32 0.93
N TYR A 205 -12.57 11.22 1.89
CA TYR A 205 -11.47 12.18 1.77
C TYR A 205 -10.10 11.49 1.82
N ILE A 206 -9.93 10.47 2.67
CA ILE A 206 -8.71 9.65 2.70
C ILE A 206 -8.50 9.02 1.32
N ARG A 207 -9.56 8.40 0.79
CA ARG A 207 -9.53 7.69 -0.49
C ARG A 207 -9.23 8.62 -1.66
N CYS A 208 -9.91 9.75 -1.76
CA CYS A 208 -9.63 10.78 -2.77
C CYS A 208 -8.15 11.20 -2.78
N ARG A 209 -7.56 11.39 -1.60
CA ARG A 209 -6.15 11.79 -1.48
C ARG A 209 -5.22 10.67 -1.95
N GLN A 210 -5.45 9.43 -1.54
CA GLN A 210 -4.66 8.26 -1.99
C GLN A 210 -4.83 7.96 -3.49
N GLY A 211 -6.02 8.21 -4.04
CA GLY A 211 -6.34 8.01 -5.45
C GLY A 211 -5.70 9.03 -6.40
N THR A 212 -5.19 10.16 -5.88
CA THR A 212 -4.57 11.22 -6.70
C THR A 212 -3.08 10.93 -6.91
N PRO A 213 -2.61 10.72 -8.16
CA PRO A 213 -1.19 10.51 -8.43
C PRO A 213 -0.34 11.67 -7.92
N GLY A 214 0.71 11.34 -7.16
CA GLY A 214 1.71 12.31 -6.72
C GLY A 214 1.11 13.45 -5.91
N ILE A 215 0.17 13.15 -4.99
CA ILE A 215 -0.49 14.09 -4.06
C ILE A 215 0.29 15.41 -3.99
N PRO A 216 -0.21 16.50 -4.59
CA PRO A 216 0.56 17.75 -4.76
C PRO A 216 1.10 18.38 -3.46
N LEU A 217 0.72 17.84 -2.30
CA LEU A 217 1.22 18.24 -0.97
C LEU A 217 2.49 17.47 -0.55
N LEU A 218 2.88 16.43 -1.28
CA LEU A 218 3.95 15.49 -0.95
C LEU A 218 5.22 15.68 -1.76
N HIS A 219 5.36 16.80 -2.45
CA HIS A 219 6.59 17.13 -3.16
C HIS A 219 7.78 16.83 -2.24
N ASP A 220 8.66 15.94 -2.71
CA ASP A 220 9.89 15.48 -2.06
C ASP A 220 9.80 14.38 -0.96
N LEU A 221 8.60 13.96 -0.54
CA LEU A 221 8.48 12.90 0.47
C LEU A 221 8.77 11.49 -0.11
N PRO A 222 7.92 10.90 -0.98
CA PRO A 222 8.19 9.57 -1.52
C PRO A 222 9.37 9.59 -2.51
N ASP A 223 10.23 8.59 -2.42
CA ASP A 223 11.26 8.32 -3.44
C ASP A 223 10.67 7.57 -4.65
N LEU A 224 9.64 6.75 -4.39
CA LEU A 224 8.99 5.89 -5.37
C LEU A 224 7.48 6.04 -5.27
N VAL A 225 6.80 6.19 -6.41
CA VAL A 225 5.35 6.14 -6.50
C VAL A 225 4.98 4.91 -7.32
N ILE A 226 4.27 3.98 -6.71
CA ILE A 226 3.71 2.80 -7.38
C ILE A 226 2.27 3.12 -7.73
N SER A 227 1.90 2.89 -8.98
CA SER A 227 0.53 3.07 -9.44
C SER A 227 0.11 1.82 -10.17
N ASP A 228 -0.87 1.13 -9.60
CA ASP A 228 -1.49 0.01 -10.27
C ASP A 228 -2.36 0.50 -11.42
N ARG A 229 -2.57 -0.37 -12.40
CA ARG A 229 -3.66 -0.18 -13.34
C ARG A 229 -4.96 -0.43 -12.56
N SER A 230 -5.91 0.49 -12.68
CA SER A 230 -7.17 0.49 -11.93
C SER A 230 -8.10 -0.69 -12.25
N GLU A 231 -7.75 -1.58 -13.18
CA GLU A 231 -8.62 -2.64 -13.68
C GLU A 231 -7.87 -3.96 -13.77
N ASP A 232 -8.44 -5.00 -13.14
CA ASP A 232 -8.17 -6.39 -13.46
C ASP A 232 -9.15 -6.87 -14.55
N ASP A 233 -8.73 -7.82 -15.37
CA ASP A 233 -9.51 -8.37 -16.48
C ASP A 233 -10.87 -8.93 -16.01
N MET A 234 -10.92 -9.45 -14.79
CA MET A 234 -12.15 -9.96 -14.16
C MET A 234 -13.19 -8.87 -13.90
N ALA A 235 -12.77 -7.70 -13.43
CA ALA A 235 -13.66 -6.56 -13.18
C ALA A 235 -14.20 -5.97 -14.50
N LEU A 236 -13.32 -5.87 -15.51
CA LEU A 236 -13.69 -5.49 -16.88
C LEU A 236 -14.76 -6.41 -17.49
N LEU A 237 -14.63 -7.73 -17.28
CA LEU A 237 -15.60 -8.71 -17.77
C LEU A 237 -16.94 -8.62 -17.02
N ALA A 238 -16.91 -8.43 -15.70
CA ALA A 238 -18.11 -8.24 -14.88
C ALA A 238 -18.91 -7.00 -15.35
N TRP A 239 -18.25 -5.86 -15.56
CA TRP A 239 -18.90 -4.64 -16.03
C TRP A 239 -19.48 -4.77 -17.44
N LYS A 240 -18.77 -5.43 -18.35
CA LYS A 240 -19.30 -5.75 -19.69
C LYS A 240 -20.57 -6.59 -19.59
N SER A 241 -20.59 -7.58 -18.70
CA SER A 241 -21.77 -8.44 -18.49
C SER A 241 -22.97 -7.68 -17.93
N ALA A 242 -22.72 -6.63 -17.13
CA ALA A 242 -23.73 -5.73 -16.58
C ALA A 242 -24.15 -4.60 -17.55
N GLY A 243 -23.61 -4.57 -18.78
CA GLY A 243 -23.94 -3.56 -19.79
C GLY A 243 -23.30 -2.19 -19.55
N VAL A 244 -22.28 -2.09 -18.70
CA VAL A 244 -21.57 -0.84 -18.40
C VAL A 244 -20.55 -0.56 -19.52
N LYS A 245 -20.70 0.55 -20.25
CA LYS A 245 -19.75 1.02 -21.27
C LYS A 245 -18.72 1.98 -20.65
N ARG A 246 -17.42 1.72 -20.82
CA ARG A 246 -16.29 2.53 -20.28
C ARG A 246 -15.45 3.23 -21.35
N ARG A 247 -14.86 4.39 -21.01
CA ARG A 247 -13.81 5.09 -21.77
C ARG A 247 -12.83 5.79 -20.82
N VAL A 248 -11.52 5.62 -21.08
CA VAL A 248 -10.44 6.13 -20.21
C VAL A 248 -10.17 7.62 -20.47
N ASP A 249 -10.19 8.44 -19.41
CA ASP A 249 -9.77 9.85 -19.45
C ASP A 249 -8.24 9.98 -19.24
N VAL A 250 -7.50 10.61 -20.14
CA VAL A 250 -6.04 10.75 -20.00
C VAL A 250 -5.58 11.91 -19.10
N GLN A 251 -6.45 12.88 -18.79
CA GLN A 251 -6.14 14.02 -17.91
C GLN A 251 -6.49 13.74 -16.44
N ALA A 252 -7.57 12.99 -16.22
CA ALA A 252 -7.96 12.44 -14.93
C ALA A 252 -8.29 10.94 -15.08
N PRO A 253 -7.30 10.05 -15.28
CA PRO A 253 -7.51 8.61 -15.56
C PRO A 253 -8.19 7.79 -14.47
N HIS A 254 -8.53 8.41 -13.34
CA HIS A 254 -9.33 7.87 -12.25
C HIS A 254 -10.83 8.23 -12.39
N LEU A 255 -11.20 9.07 -13.36
CA LEU A 255 -12.52 9.65 -13.57
C LEU A 255 -12.93 9.54 -15.05
N ASP A 256 -12.93 8.33 -15.61
CA ASP A 256 -13.44 7.98 -16.95
C ASP A 256 -14.45 8.97 -17.54
N ILE A 257 -14.11 9.58 -18.68
CA ILE A 257 -15.00 10.44 -19.45
C ILE A 257 -15.91 9.56 -20.32
N TYR A 258 -17.19 9.93 -20.42
CA TYR A 258 -18.09 9.41 -21.45
C TYR A 258 -17.90 10.22 -22.73
N ASP A 259 -17.77 9.54 -23.87
CA ASP A 259 -18.23 10.15 -25.12
C ASP A 259 -19.75 10.30 -24.99
N SER A 260 -20.20 11.54 -24.87
CA SER A 260 -21.59 11.90 -25.12
C SER A 260 -21.85 12.03 -26.62
N GLU A 261 -21.31 11.11 -27.43
CA GLU A 261 -21.59 11.03 -28.86
C GLU A 261 -21.87 9.57 -29.20
N GLU A 262 -23.12 9.19 -29.03
CA GLU A 262 -23.89 8.38 -29.99
C GLU A 262 -25.34 8.29 -29.49
N GLU A 263 -26.20 9.06 -30.17
CA GLU A 263 -27.66 9.00 -30.37
C GLU A 263 -28.57 8.30 -29.34
#